data_AF-A0A0J6IKT0-F1
#
_entry.id   AF-A0A0J6IKT0-F1
#
_cell.length_a   1.000
_cell.length_b   1.000
_cell.length_c   1.000
_cell.angle_alpha   90.00
_cell.angle_beta   90.00
_cell.angle_gamma   90.00
#
_symmetry.space_group_name_H-M   'P 1'
#
loop_
_entity.id
_entity.type
_entity.pdbx_description
1 polymer ?
#
loop_
_entity_poly.entity_id
_entity_poly.type
_entity_poly.pdbx_seq_one_letter_code
_entity_poly.pdbx_strand_id
1 'polypeptide(L)'
;MGEKISARFAILKFVGKMFSVVGSMLTAIVDLMAAAEAYEKNDMPIFYLRAFTGVVGGVVALALLLGVMSAGVGFIVILVLAGVSLLGEWLISLLHDNKIEKWRDRARFGHASHGSFLSLEAQEIEWNAMLGIEVGVK
;
A
#
# COMPACT_ATOMS: atom_id res chain seq x y z
N MET A 1 -16.38 -26.54 38.33
CA MET A 1 -15.20 -26.50 37.42
C MET A 1 -15.51 -25.81 36.08
N GLY A 2 -16.72 -25.96 35.51
CA GLY A 2 -17.13 -25.32 34.24
C GLY A 2 -17.23 -23.78 34.23
N GLU A 3 -17.68 -23.13 35.30
CA GLU A 3 -17.78 -21.66 35.36
C GLU A 3 -16.43 -20.95 35.23
N LYS A 4 -15.39 -21.45 35.92
CA LYS A 4 -14.03 -20.88 35.85
C LYS A 4 -13.44 -21.00 34.44
N ILE A 5 -13.78 -22.06 33.71
CA ILE A 5 -13.33 -22.26 32.32
C ILE A 5 -14.07 -21.30 31.37
N SER A 6 -15.39 -21.16 31.53
CA SER A 6 -16.21 -20.22 30.76
C SER A 6 -15.75 -18.76 30.91
N ALA A 7 -15.50 -18.31 32.16
CA ALA A 7 -14.99 -16.97 32.43
C ALA A 7 -13.60 -16.71 31.80
N ARG A 8 -12.71 -17.71 31.82
CA ARG A 8 -11.39 -17.60 31.17
C ARG A 8 -11.50 -17.46 29.65
N PHE A 9 -12.39 -18.22 29.01
CA PHE A 9 -12.64 -18.10 27.57
C PHE A 9 -13.29 -16.76 27.20
N ALA A 10 -14.19 -16.24 28.03
CA ALA A 10 -14.79 -14.91 27.83
C ALA A 10 -13.74 -13.79 27.87
N ILE A 11 -12.83 -13.82 28.84
CA ILE A 11 -11.72 -12.87 28.94
C ILE A 11 -10.79 -12.98 27.72
N LEU A 12 -10.41 -14.20 27.33
CA LEU A 12 -9.55 -14.42 26.17
C LEU A 12 -10.17 -13.85 24.88
N LYS A 13 -11.48 -14.07 24.68
CA LYS A 13 -12.23 -13.54 23.53
C LYS A 13 -12.28 -12.02 23.55
N PHE A 14 -12.49 -11.40 24.72
CA PHE A 14 -12.52 -9.95 24.87
C PHE A 14 -11.15 -9.33 24.58
N VAL A 15 -10.08 -9.88 25.17
CA VAL A 15 -8.71 -9.42 24.97
C VAL A 15 -8.28 -9.56 23.51
N GLY A 16 -8.58 -10.71 22.89
CA GLY A 16 -8.33 -10.91 21.46
C GLY A 16 -9.03 -9.87 20.59
N LYS A 17 -10.30 -9.55 20.89
CA LYS A 17 -11.05 -8.51 20.18
C LYS A 17 -10.38 -7.13 20.32
N MET A 18 -9.95 -6.76 21.53
CA MET A 18 -9.27 -5.49 21.77
C MET A 18 -7.96 -5.37 20.98
N PHE A 19 -7.12 -6.42 21.00
CA PHE A 19 -5.90 -6.43 20.22
C PHE A 19 -6.16 -6.35 18.71
N SER A 20 -7.17 -7.05 18.20
CA SER A 20 -7.54 -6.97 16.78
C SER A 20 -8.00 -5.57 16.39
N VAL A 21 -8.85 -4.93 17.21
CA VAL A 21 -9.33 -3.56 16.96
C VAL A 21 -8.16 -2.58 16.96
N VAL A 22 -7.34 -2.59 18.01
CA VAL A 22 -6.18 -1.67 18.12
C VAL A 22 -5.20 -1.91 16.98
N GLY A 23 -4.90 -3.17 16.65
CA GLY A 23 -4.05 -3.54 15.53
C GLY A 23 -4.59 -2.98 14.21
N SER A 24 -5.87 -3.20 13.91
CA SER A 24 -6.49 -2.68 12.68
C SER A 24 -6.47 -1.15 12.58
N MET A 25 -6.72 -0.45 13.69
CA MET A 25 -6.70 1.01 13.71
C MET A 25 -5.29 1.54 13.46
N LEU A 26 -4.28 0.96 14.13
CA LEU A 26 -2.90 1.38 13.95
C LEU A 26 -2.42 1.12 12.52
N THR A 27 -2.71 -0.05 11.95
CA THR A 27 -2.37 -0.36 10.56
C THR A 27 -3.04 0.62 9.59
N ALA A 28 -4.32 0.91 9.79
CA ALA A 28 -5.05 1.86 8.94
C ALA A 28 -4.44 3.26 8.99
N ILE A 29 -4.10 3.75 10.19
CA ILE A 29 -3.46 5.06 10.36
C ILE A 29 -2.10 5.09 9.67
N VAL A 30 -1.27 4.07 9.90
CA VAL A 30 0.08 3.97 9.28
C VAL A 30 -0.02 3.97 7.75
N ASP A 31 -0.95 3.20 7.19
CA ASP A 31 -1.16 3.17 5.74
C ASP A 31 -1.65 4.50 5.18
N LEU A 32 -2.56 5.20 5.88
CA LEU A 32 -3.00 6.54 5.46
C LEU A 32 -1.88 7.59 5.54
N MET A 33 -1.01 7.51 6.56
CA MET A 33 0.17 8.36 6.65
C MET A 33 1.15 8.06 5.51
N ALA A 34 1.43 6.79 5.23
CA ALA A 34 2.27 6.38 4.12
C ALA A 34 1.69 6.82 2.77
N ALA A 35 0.36 6.82 2.62
CA ALA A 35 -0.30 7.37 1.44
C ALA A 35 -0.04 8.87 1.31
N ALA A 36 -0.19 9.65 2.38
CA ALA A 36 0.10 11.09 2.36
C ALA A 36 1.55 11.39 1.95
N GLU A 37 2.51 10.65 2.50
CA GLU A 37 3.92 10.78 2.11
C GLU A 37 4.17 10.42 0.64
N ALA A 38 3.49 9.39 0.12
CA ALA A 38 3.59 9.00 -1.28
C ALA A 38 2.99 10.08 -2.21
N TYR A 39 1.89 10.71 -1.80
CA TYR A 39 1.28 11.81 -2.53
C TYR A 39 2.22 13.03 -2.61
N GLU A 40 2.86 13.41 -1.50
CA GLU A 40 3.86 14.48 -1.49
C GLU A 40 5.06 14.21 -2.41
N LYS A 41 5.39 12.93 -2.62
CA LYS A 41 6.46 12.47 -3.52
C LYS A 41 6.00 12.26 -4.97
N ASN A 42 4.75 12.56 -5.31
CA ASN A 42 4.10 12.24 -6.59
C ASN A 42 4.15 10.74 -6.97
N ASP A 43 4.30 9.85 -5.98
CA ASP A 43 4.23 8.40 -6.18
C ASP A 43 2.77 7.93 -6.13
N MET A 44 2.07 8.18 -7.23
CA MET A 44 0.65 7.84 -7.37
C MET A 44 0.35 6.34 -7.21
N PRO A 45 1.17 5.40 -7.73
CA PRO A 45 0.95 3.98 -7.49
C PRO A 45 0.98 3.58 -6.01
N ILE A 46 2.00 4.02 -5.26
CA ILE A 46 2.07 3.72 -3.81
C ILE A 46 0.95 4.44 -3.06
N PHE A 47 0.63 5.68 -3.45
CA PHE A 47 -0.50 6.42 -2.88
C PHE A 47 -1.81 5.62 -2.97
N TYR A 48 -2.18 5.14 -4.16
CA TYR A 48 -3.44 4.40 -4.32
C TYR A 48 -3.45 3.09 -3.53
N LEU A 49 -2.32 2.37 -3.51
CA LEU A 49 -2.20 1.14 -2.74
C LEU A 49 -2.42 1.40 -1.25
N ARG A 50 -1.66 2.35 -0.68
CA ARG A 50 -1.68 2.66 0.75
C ARG A 50 -2.98 3.33 1.19
N ALA A 51 -3.57 4.19 0.35
CA ALA A 51 -4.88 4.78 0.62
C ALA A 51 -5.97 3.70 0.66
N PHE A 52 -5.95 2.76 -0.29
CA PHE A 52 -6.90 1.66 -0.32
C PHE A 52 -6.76 0.74 0.91
N THR A 53 -5.53 0.28 1.22
CA THR A 53 -5.31 -0.60 2.37
C THR A 53 -5.65 0.10 3.68
N GLY A 54 -5.34 1.40 3.80
CA GLY A 54 -5.72 2.23 4.94
C GLY A 54 -7.25 2.32 5.14
N VAL A 55 -8.00 2.62 4.07
CA VAL A 55 -9.48 2.68 4.12
C VAL A 55 -10.08 1.34 4.48
N VAL A 56 -9.64 0.25 3.84
CA VAL A 56 -10.15 -1.10 4.14
C VAL A 56 -9.79 -1.51 5.57
N GLY A 57 -8.59 -1.19 6.05
CA GLY A 57 -8.19 -1.38 7.45
C GLY A 57 -9.11 -0.64 8.43
N GLY A 58 -9.50 0.60 8.10
CA GLY A 58 -10.48 1.37 8.87
C GLY A 58 -11.87 0.74 8.90
N VAL A 59 -12.35 0.24 7.76
CA VAL A 59 -13.63 -0.48 7.68
C VAL A 59 -13.60 -1.77 8.50
N VAL A 60 -12.49 -2.51 8.46
CA VAL A 60 -12.26 -3.71 9.28
C VAL A 60 -12.29 -3.38 10.77
N ALA A 61 -11.65 -2.28 11.19
CA ALA A 61 -11.68 -1.82 12.56
C ALA A 61 -13.11 -1.51 13.04
N LEU A 62 -13.88 -0.80 12.21
CA LEU A 62 -15.29 -0.49 12.50
C LEU A 62 -16.14 -1.76 12.58
N ALA A 63 -15.96 -2.71 11.67
CA ALA A 63 -16.68 -3.98 11.66
C ALA A 63 -16.37 -4.82 12.92
N LEU A 64 -15.13 -4.80 13.41
CA LEU A 64 -14.75 -5.42 14.69
C LEU A 64 -15.41 -4.71 15.87
N LEU A 65 -15.37 -3.37 15.91
CA LEU A 65 -15.99 -2.57 16.98
C LEU A 65 -17.49 -2.85 17.10
N LEU A 66 -18.21 -2.74 15.98
CA LEU A 66 -19.66 -2.98 15.88
C LEU A 66 -20.05 -4.45 16.10
N GLY A 67 -19.07 -5.37 16.17
CA GLY A 67 -19.32 -6.79 16.40
C GLY A 67 -19.88 -7.53 15.18
N VAL A 68 -19.84 -6.90 14.00
CA VAL A 68 -20.22 -7.50 12.71
C VAL A 68 -19.21 -8.57 12.30
N MET A 69 -17.96 -8.44 12.75
CA MET A 69 -16.87 -9.38 12.48
C MET A 69 -16.27 -9.94 13.77
N SER A 70 -15.90 -11.23 13.74
CA SER A 70 -15.20 -11.87 14.86
C SER A 70 -13.72 -11.46 14.90
N ALA A 71 -13.13 -11.44 16.09
CA ALA A 71 -11.72 -11.11 16.29
C ALA A 71 -10.78 -11.99 15.44
N GLY A 72 -11.07 -13.29 15.33
CA GLY A 72 -10.27 -14.22 14.53
C GLY A 72 -10.31 -13.92 13.03
N VAL A 73 -11.48 -13.60 12.48
CA VAL A 73 -11.61 -13.22 11.07
C VAL A 73 -10.92 -11.89 10.82
N GLY A 74 -11.16 -10.89 11.68
CA GLY A 74 -10.51 -9.58 11.54
C GLY A 74 -8.98 -9.67 11.60
N PHE A 75 -8.44 -10.51 12.47
CA PHE A 75 -7.00 -10.75 12.54
C PHE A 75 -6.43 -11.29 11.22
N ILE A 76 -7.08 -12.29 10.61
CA ILE A 76 -6.65 -12.85 9.33
C ILE A 76 -6.71 -11.79 8.23
N VAL A 77 -7.79 -11.01 8.17
CA VAL A 77 -7.95 -9.95 7.16
C VAL A 77 -6.85 -8.89 7.29
N ILE A 78 -6.50 -8.48 8.51
CA ILE A 78 -5.41 -7.52 8.75
C ILE A 78 -4.07 -8.08 8.26
N LEU A 79 -3.77 -9.36 8.54
CA LEU A 79 -2.54 -9.99 8.05
C LEU A 79 -2.47 -10.03 6.53
N VAL A 80 -3.59 -10.34 5.87
CA VAL A 80 -3.67 -10.33 4.41
C VAL A 80 -3.47 -8.91 3.88
N LEU A 81 -4.11 -7.89 4.46
CA LEU A 81 -3.94 -6.49 4.06
C LEU A 81 -2.49 -6.02 4.23
N ALA A 82 -1.87 -6.33 5.37
CA ALA A 82 -0.47 -6.00 5.61
C ALA A 82 0.45 -6.69 4.60
N GLY A 83 0.20 -7.98 4.30
CA GLY A 83 0.94 -8.72 3.28
C GLY A 83 0.79 -8.10 1.89
N VAL A 84 -0.44 -7.75 1.48
CA VAL A 84 -0.71 -7.10 0.19
C VAL A 84 -0.07 -5.71 0.11
N SER A 85 -0.08 -4.94 1.19
CA SER A 85 0.56 -3.62 1.26
C SER A 85 2.08 -3.74 1.02
N LEU A 86 2.75 -4.63 1.76
CA LEU A 86 4.20 -4.83 1.62
C LEU A 86 4.59 -5.45 0.28
N LEU A 87 3.87 -6.46 -0.18
CA LEU A 87 4.13 -7.10 -1.48
C LEU A 87 3.83 -6.16 -2.65
N GLY A 88 2.75 -5.37 -2.54
CA GLY A 88 2.36 -4.40 -3.55
C GLY A 88 3.39 -3.30 -3.70
N GLU A 89 3.89 -2.75 -2.58
CA GLU A 89 4.98 -1.76 -2.59
C GLU A 89 6.23 -2.33 -3.25
N TRP A 90 6.64 -3.54 -2.88
CA TRP A 90 7.80 -4.20 -3.50
C TRP A 90 7.63 -4.42 -5.01
N LEU A 91 6.44 -4.86 -5.45
CA LEU A 91 6.12 -5.05 -6.87
C LEU A 91 6.11 -3.73 -7.65
N ILE A 92 5.55 -2.67 -7.07
CA ILE A 92 5.54 -1.33 -7.67
C ILE A 92 6.97 -0.85 -7.85
N SER A 93 7.81 -0.95 -6.82
CA SER A 93 9.22 -0.57 -6.89
C SER A 93 9.98 -1.34 -7.98
N LEU A 94 9.79 -2.66 -8.07
CA LEU A 94 10.40 -3.48 -9.14
C LEU A 94 9.98 -3.04 -10.55
N LEU A 95 8.70 -2.69 -10.74
CA LEU A 95 8.21 -2.24 -12.03
C LEU A 95 8.71 -0.83 -12.38
N HIS A 96 8.89 0.04 -11.38
CA HIS A 96 9.43 1.39 -11.56
C HIS A 96 10.91 1.34 -11.95
N ASP A 97 11.71 0.53 -11.27
CA ASP A 97 13.13 0.34 -11.58
C ASP A 97 13.34 -0.15 -13.02
N ASN A 98 12.49 -1.07 -13.49
CA ASN A 98 12.55 -1.59 -14.86
C ASN A 98 12.19 -0.53 -15.92
N LYS A 99 11.32 0.44 -15.59
CA LYS A 99 11.03 1.58 -16.49
C LYS A 99 12.19 2.58 -16.54
N ILE A 100 12.83 2.87 -15.41
CA ILE A 100 14.04 3.73 -15.35
C ILE A 100 15.16 3.08 -16.17
N GLU A 101 15.33 1.76 -16.06
CA GLU A 101 16.37 1.05 -16.78
C GLU A 101 16.12 1.04 -18.30
N LYS A 102 14.87 0.86 -18.72
CA LYS A 102 14.45 1.01 -20.12
C LYS A 102 14.58 2.45 -20.64
N TRP A 103 14.27 3.45 -19.82
CA TRP A 103 14.48 4.86 -20.17
C TRP A 103 15.97 5.15 -20.36
N ARG A 104 16.82 4.67 -19.44
CA ARG A 104 18.28 4.81 -19.51
C ARG A 104 18.82 4.15 -20.78
N ASP A 105 18.34 2.95 -21.12
CA ASP A 105 18.78 2.25 -22.33
C ASP A 105 18.36 2.96 -23.62
N ARG A 106 17.22 3.66 -23.63
CA ARG A 106 16.73 4.44 -24.78
C ARG A 106 17.31 5.86 -24.88
N ALA A 107 17.89 6.36 -23.80
CA ALA A 107 18.56 7.65 -23.76
C ALA A 107 19.69 7.73 -24.79
N ARG A 108 20.06 8.95 -25.19
CA ARG A 108 21.19 9.16 -26.13
C ARG A 108 22.53 8.57 -25.66
N PHE A 109 22.68 8.38 -24.35
CA PHE A 109 23.86 7.78 -23.72
C PHE A 109 23.65 6.30 -23.32
N GLY A 110 22.49 5.71 -23.66
CA GLY A 110 22.14 4.32 -23.39
C GLY A 110 22.66 3.35 -24.43
N HIS A 111 22.51 2.04 -24.17
CA HIS A 111 22.97 0.98 -25.06
C HIS A 111 22.06 0.74 -26.29
N ALA A 112 20.96 1.51 -26.43
CA ALA A 112 19.98 1.45 -27.53
C ALA A 112 19.37 0.06 -27.80
N SER A 113 19.51 -0.88 -26.85
CA SER A 113 18.95 -2.23 -26.85
C SER A 113 17.41 -2.24 -26.95
N HIS A 114 16.77 -1.17 -26.49
CA HIS A 114 15.32 -0.97 -26.48
C HIS A 114 14.86 0.13 -27.45
N GLY A 115 15.69 0.46 -28.45
CA GLY A 115 15.50 1.59 -29.36
C GLY A 115 16.04 2.89 -28.78
N SER A 116 15.78 4.02 -29.45
CA SER A 116 16.20 5.35 -29.02
C SER A 116 15.02 6.33 -28.99
N PHE A 117 15.15 7.40 -28.21
CA PHE A 117 14.22 8.52 -28.30
C PHE A 117 14.36 9.26 -29.63
N LEU A 118 13.23 9.64 -30.22
CA LEU A 118 13.17 10.42 -31.47
C LEU A 118 13.75 11.84 -31.30
N SER A 119 13.60 12.41 -30.10
CA SER A 119 14.09 13.75 -29.75
C SER A 119 14.41 13.84 -28.26
N LEU A 120 15.17 14.87 -27.87
CA LEU A 120 15.40 15.20 -26.46
C LEU A 120 14.08 15.53 -25.74
N GLU A 121 13.14 16.14 -26.45
CA GLU A 121 11.80 16.43 -25.96
C GLU A 121 11.00 15.15 -25.67
N ALA A 122 11.08 14.14 -26.54
CA ALA A 122 10.44 12.84 -26.28
C ALA A 122 11.06 12.11 -25.07
N GLN A 123 12.37 12.29 -24.86
CA GLN A 123 13.07 11.76 -23.69
C GLN A 123 12.62 12.47 -22.40
N GLU A 124 12.48 13.79 -22.45
CA GLU A 124 12.05 14.63 -21.32
C GLU A 124 10.57 14.41 -20.97
N ILE A 125 9.69 14.25 -21.97
CA ILE A 125 8.28 13.89 -21.76
C ILE A 125 8.17 12.53 -21.06
N GLU A 126 8.90 11.50 -21.53
CA GLU A 126 8.84 10.17 -20.93
C GLU A 126 9.45 10.16 -19.52
N TRP A 127 10.51 10.96 -19.29
CA TRP A 127 11.11 11.17 -17.96
C TRP A 127 10.13 11.83 -16.98
N ASN A 128 9.51 12.93 -17.39
CA ASN A 128 8.55 13.65 -16.57
C ASN A 128 7.29 12.81 -16.29
N ALA A 129 6.85 12.00 -17.26
CA ALA A 129 5.78 11.03 -17.07
C ALA A 129 6.16 9.94 -16.03
N MET A 130 7.42 9.51 -15.96
CA MET A 130 7.89 8.57 -14.94
C MET A 130 7.96 9.18 -13.53
N LEU A 131 8.12 10.49 -13.44
CA LEU A 131 8.14 11.26 -12.18
C LEU A 131 6.76 11.79 -11.78
N GLY A 132 5.71 11.52 -12.56
CA GLY A 132 4.36 12.02 -12.29
C GLY A 132 4.21 13.54 -12.46
N ILE A 133 5.11 14.18 -13.22
CA ILE A 133 5.10 15.63 -13.46
C ILE A 133 4.28 15.90 -14.73
N GLU A 134 3.15 16.59 -14.61
CA GLU A 134 2.37 17.04 -15.77
C GLU A 134 3.16 18.10 -16.55
N VAL A 135 3.64 17.73 -17.74
CA VAL A 135 4.27 18.67 -18.65
C VAL A 135 3.18 19.32 -19.48
N GLY A 136 2.84 20.57 -19.15
CA GLY A 136 1.95 21.38 -19.97
C GLY A 136 2.55 21.56 -21.36
N VAL A 137 1.91 20.97 -22.37
CA VAL A 137 2.20 21.23 -23.77
C VAL A 137 1.97 22.72 -24.01
N LYS A 138 3.06 23.46 -24.28
CA LYS A 138 2.98 24.83 -24.80
C LYS A 138 3.18 24.83 -26.29
#